data_AF-A0AA90VPC1-F1
#
_entry.id   AF-A0AA90VPC1-F1
#
_cell.length_a   1.000
_cell.length_b   1.000
_cell.length_c   1.000
_cell.angle_alpha   90.00
_cell.angle_beta   90.00
_cell.angle_gamma   90.00
#
_symmetry.space_group_name_H-M   'P 1'
#
loop_
_entity.id
_entity.type
_entity.pdbx_description
1 polymer ?
#
loop_
_entity_poly.entity_id
_entity_poly.type
_entity_poly.pdbx_seq_one_letter_code
_entity_poly.pdbx_strand_id
1 'polypeptide(L)'
;MKISKYLGTFAFLAMLAACSTEDEQVRFAGDEVKVNATIGGESVFTRSNPIGSTEEQSEFQDFDQIGISLNGGAAHKYEMKNGVWGVAESEVPIKWESEATDFKAFYPYSYNNVNNSFDNGQIGTEQNTKEGLALSDYMKARTTYSNIPENRQLDLNFERQTARVIIDIENSTFTNEFTNPVVAGINIYSQLELPATQGVDVSAIKAYKMDDSNPKSSWVALVAPNAEDASKDFICISVLENSTETAKAYSIKGIPNLESGKSYTYKLKIGKDRAIIDNVIVTDWKEGAVIPGGEASAVTVESIKESVTKQLENGNKVELTLPSNASSDIFAAIKDAIKEKGVPKSSVDITLKGVMRIPQKAFGNLPEGVAPWFNVVRLPDATIIEDEAFQGSTLTEIYAPKVEEIKYWAFYLCTNLRHVDMQKASRIGSRAFEGCYDLNRVRFGALSSVGVAYDDGTGCIFDNCITEVVDLTLSSRQSMMELRYTEEATYEWVPAGGSYWGTEDYDNKQFLGYTFNKIICADD
;
A
#
# COMPACT_ATOMS: atom_id res chain seq x y z
N MET A 1 -62.40 23.61 -32.73
CA MET A 1 -62.84 25.03 -32.68
C MET A 1 -62.46 25.59 -31.32
N LYS A 2 -61.50 26.55 -31.29
CA LYS A 2 -61.05 27.47 -30.20
C LYS A 2 -60.47 26.82 -28.92
N ILE A 3 -59.17 26.86 -28.59
CA ILE A 3 -58.15 27.94 -28.46
C ILE A 3 -58.43 28.95 -27.35
N SER A 4 -57.55 28.97 -26.32
CA SER A 4 -56.85 30.10 -25.67
C SER A 4 -56.11 29.54 -24.43
N LYS A 5 -54.78 29.43 -24.28
CA LYS A 5 -53.59 30.32 -24.35
C LYS A 5 -53.47 31.38 -23.23
N TYR A 6 -52.43 31.18 -22.41
CA TYR A 6 -51.47 32.08 -21.73
C TYR A 6 -51.93 33.37 -21.01
N LEU A 7 -51.44 33.57 -19.78
CA LEU A 7 -50.69 34.78 -19.39
C LEU A 7 -49.98 34.55 -18.03
N GLY A 8 -48.65 34.44 -18.06
CA GLY A 8 -47.77 34.48 -16.89
C GLY A 8 -46.47 35.14 -17.35
N THR A 9 -46.33 36.41 -17.02
CA THR A 9 -45.33 37.36 -17.51
C THR A 9 -43.90 36.92 -17.25
N PHE A 10 -43.18 36.58 -18.32
CA PHE A 10 -41.73 36.57 -18.38
C PHE A 10 -41.23 38.00 -18.57
N ALA A 11 -40.45 38.52 -17.62
CA ALA A 11 -39.56 39.64 -17.87
C ALA A 11 -38.16 39.06 -18.14
N PHE A 12 -37.89 38.84 -19.41
CA PHE A 12 -36.54 38.71 -19.95
C PHE A 12 -35.84 40.07 -19.77
N LEU A 13 -34.69 40.09 -19.10
CA LEU A 13 -33.72 41.18 -19.25
C LEU A 13 -32.39 40.55 -19.65
N ALA A 14 -31.93 41.01 -20.81
CA ALA A 14 -30.93 40.40 -21.67
C ALA A 14 -29.50 40.63 -21.17
N MET A 15 -28.62 39.73 -21.61
CA MET A 15 -27.16 39.85 -21.53
C MET A 15 -26.67 41.20 -22.08
N LEU A 16 -25.69 41.78 -21.40
CA LEU A 16 -24.72 42.69 -22.00
C LEU A 16 -23.33 42.22 -21.61
N ALA A 17 -22.59 41.73 -22.61
CA ALA A 17 -21.14 41.67 -22.57
C ALA A 17 -20.55 42.99 -23.09
N ALA A 18 -19.39 43.34 -22.54
CA ALA A 18 -18.38 44.31 -23.00
C ALA A 18 -18.37 45.74 -22.39
N CYS A 19 -17.25 45.99 -21.70
CA CYS A 19 -16.49 47.25 -21.53
C CYS A 19 -16.89 48.26 -20.44
N SER A 20 -16.01 48.28 -19.42
CA SER A 20 -15.46 49.41 -18.65
C SER A 20 -16.34 50.29 -17.75
N THR A 21 -15.91 50.28 -16.48
CA THR A 21 -15.82 51.36 -15.47
C THR A 21 -17.06 51.87 -14.73
N GLU A 22 -16.89 51.82 -13.40
CA GLU A 22 -17.52 52.57 -12.29
C GLU A 22 -18.83 52.06 -11.67
N ASP A 23 -18.65 51.57 -10.44
CA ASP A 23 -19.54 51.57 -9.27
C ASP A 23 -21.05 51.74 -9.49
N GLU A 24 -21.77 50.63 -9.40
CA GLU A 24 -23.10 50.60 -8.77
C GLU A 24 -23.05 49.73 -7.50
N GLN A 25 -22.75 50.38 -6.37
CA GLN A 25 -23.09 49.87 -5.05
C GLN A 25 -24.62 49.73 -4.93
N VAL A 26 -25.12 48.51 -5.15
CA VAL A 26 -26.48 48.14 -4.72
C VAL A 26 -26.41 47.60 -3.30
N ARG A 27 -26.90 48.43 -2.36
CA ARG A 27 -27.07 48.12 -0.93
C ARG A 27 -27.99 46.90 -0.73
N PHE A 28 -27.45 45.83 -0.15
CA PHE A 28 -28.20 44.92 0.72
C PHE A 28 -27.46 44.83 2.06
N ALA A 29 -27.94 45.59 3.06
CA ALA A 29 -27.46 45.51 4.43
C ALA A 29 -28.19 44.37 5.15
N GLY A 30 -27.62 43.18 5.07
CA GLY A 30 -27.84 42.09 6.02
C GLY A 30 -26.48 41.60 6.50
N ASP A 31 -26.36 41.19 7.77
CA ASP A 31 -25.10 40.62 8.30
C ASP A 31 -24.83 39.19 7.83
N GLU A 32 -25.51 38.74 6.78
CA GLU A 32 -25.42 37.38 6.27
C GLU A 32 -24.08 37.12 5.59
N VAL A 33 -23.55 35.90 5.81
CA VAL A 33 -22.30 35.44 5.21
C VAL A 33 -22.54 35.01 3.77
N LYS A 34 -21.85 35.64 2.81
CA LYS A 34 -21.79 35.17 1.42
C LYS A 34 -20.72 34.11 1.31
N VAL A 35 -21.04 32.92 0.80
CA VAL A 35 -20.07 31.83 0.71
C VAL A 35 -19.46 31.78 -0.67
N ASN A 36 -18.14 31.80 -0.72
CA ASN A 36 -17.35 31.41 -1.88
C ASN A 36 -16.53 30.18 -1.48
N ALA A 37 -16.91 29.01 -1.99
CA ALA A 37 -16.17 27.79 -1.70
C ALA A 37 -15.37 27.36 -2.93
N THR A 38 -14.06 27.24 -2.71
CA THR A 38 -13.08 26.68 -3.63
C THR A 38 -12.47 25.43 -3.00
N ILE A 39 -11.74 24.64 -3.77
CA ILE A 39 -11.07 23.43 -3.30
C ILE A 39 -9.57 23.61 -3.62
N GLY A 40 -8.71 23.73 -2.59
CA GLY A 40 -7.24 23.85 -2.59
C GLY A 40 -6.54 25.03 -3.31
N GLY A 41 -5.74 25.85 -2.58
CA GLY A 41 -4.84 26.90 -3.11
C GLY A 41 -3.74 26.40 -4.07
N GLU A 42 -3.44 27.20 -5.10
CA GLU A 42 -2.70 26.86 -6.34
C GLU A 42 -3.18 25.60 -7.10
N SER A 43 -4.16 24.87 -6.56
CA SER A 43 -4.72 23.65 -7.14
C SER A 43 -5.99 23.99 -7.91
N VAL A 44 -5.93 23.84 -9.23
CA VAL A 44 -6.95 24.29 -10.20
C VAL A 44 -8.19 23.35 -10.26
N PHE A 45 -8.61 22.73 -9.15
CA PHE A 45 -9.56 21.59 -9.16
C PHE A 45 -10.58 21.55 -7.95
N THR A 46 -11.91 21.75 -8.15
CA THR A 46 -13.15 21.46 -7.39
C THR A 46 -14.02 20.30 -7.97
N ARG A 47 -14.50 19.38 -7.11
CA ARG A 47 -14.31 17.95 -7.36
C ARG A 47 -15.56 17.05 -7.24
N SER A 48 -16.75 17.61 -7.44
CA SER A 48 -18.03 16.88 -7.53
C SER A 48 -18.08 15.90 -8.71
N ASN A 49 -17.12 16.03 -9.63
CA ASN A 49 -16.85 15.09 -10.70
C ASN A 49 -15.42 14.54 -10.56
N PRO A 50 -15.15 13.57 -9.66
CA PRO A 50 -13.79 13.13 -9.33
C PRO A 50 -13.01 12.47 -10.49
N ILE A 51 -13.66 12.34 -11.65
CA ILE A 51 -13.16 11.76 -12.91
C ILE A 51 -13.28 12.73 -14.10
N GLY A 52 -13.69 13.99 -13.89
CA GLY A 52 -13.88 15.00 -14.95
C GLY A 52 -12.60 15.58 -15.53
N SER A 53 -12.70 16.51 -16.50
CA SER A 53 -11.54 17.30 -16.96
C SER A 53 -10.93 18.12 -15.82
N THR A 54 -9.78 18.76 -16.04
CA THR A 54 -9.19 19.71 -15.09
C THR A 54 -10.20 20.75 -14.62
N GLU A 55 -10.94 21.34 -15.57
CA GLU A 55 -11.94 22.38 -15.34
C GLU A 55 -13.21 21.84 -14.67
N GLU A 56 -13.70 20.66 -15.07
CA GLU A 56 -14.88 20.04 -14.42
C GLU A 56 -14.57 19.55 -13.02
N GLN A 57 -13.33 19.08 -12.82
CA GLN A 57 -12.73 18.84 -11.53
C GLN A 57 -12.30 20.14 -10.88
N SER A 58 -12.59 21.36 -11.40
CA SER A 58 -12.40 22.75 -10.90
C SER A 58 -13.68 23.44 -10.40
N GLU A 59 -14.87 22.81 -10.52
CA GLU A 59 -16.13 23.42 -10.03
C GLU A 59 -17.00 22.51 -9.12
N PHE A 60 -17.74 23.11 -8.19
CA PHE A 60 -18.85 22.40 -7.51
C PHE A 60 -20.06 22.41 -8.44
N GLN A 61 -20.82 21.32 -8.46
CA GLN A 61 -22.02 21.20 -9.28
C GLN A 61 -23.25 21.70 -8.54
N ASP A 62 -24.25 22.10 -9.32
CA ASP A 62 -25.58 22.36 -8.77
C ASP A 62 -26.06 21.14 -7.96
N PHE A 63 -26.73 21.43 -6.86
CA PHE A 63 -27.20 20.48 -5.83
C PHE A 63 -26.14 19.88 -4.91
N ASP A 64 -24.86 20.24 -5.07
CA ASP A 64 -23.88 19.91 -4.03
C ASP A 64 -24.22 20.59 -2.72
N GLN A 65 -23.96 19.87 -1.62
CA GLN A 65 -24.28 20.32 -0.28
C GLN A 65 -23.05 20.30 0.61
N ILE A 66 -22.80 21.41 1.30
CA ILE A 66 -21.74 21.54 2.32
C ILE A 66 -22.34 21.88 3.67
N GLY A 67 -21.65 21.46 4.73
CA GLY A 67 -21.91 21.92 6.09
C GLY A 67 -20.95 23.02 6.47
N ILE A 68 -21.44 24.12 7.04
CA ILE A 68 -20.61 25.22 7.57
C ILE A 68 -20.97 25.45 9.02
N SER A 69 -19.98 25.41 9.90
CA SER A 69 -20.13 25.71 11.33
C SER A 69 -19.35 26.96 11.70
N LEU A 70 -19.95 27.75 12.60
CA LEU A 70 -19.42 29.00 13.12
C LEU A 70 -18.96 28.80 14.56
N ASN A 71 -17.71 29.11 14.88
CA ASN A 71 -17.18 29.10 16.26
C ASN A 71 -17.44 27.79 17.03
N GLY A 72 -17.47 26.64 16.33
CA GLY A 72 -17.75 25.32 16.90
C GLY A 72 -19.23 25.02 17.17
N GLY A 73 -20.14 25.86 16.68
CA GLY A 73 -21.58 25.61 16.71
C GLY A 73 -22.05 24.51 15.74
N ALA A 74 -23.36 24.33 15.66
CA ALA A 74 -23.96 23.37 14.72
C ALA A 74 -23.63 23.74 13.27
N ALA A 75 -23.47 22.73 12.42
CA ALA A 75 -23.26 22.94 11.00
C ALA A 75 -24.59 23.29 10.31
N HIS A 76 -24.59 24.37 9.55
CA HIS A 76 -25.67 24.79 8.68
C HIS A 76 -25.44 24.27 7.28
N LYS A 77 -26.51 23.80 6.63
CA LYS A 77 -26.45 23.25 5.28
C LYS A 77 -26.55 24.36 4.22
N TYR A 78 -25.56 24.39 3.33
CA TYR A 78 -25.55 25.22 2.13
C TYR A 78 -25.65 24.32 0.90
N GLU A 79 -26.29 24.81 -0.16
CA GLU A 79 -26.51 24.11 -1.42
C GLU A 79 -26.11 25.00 -2.60
N MET A 80 -25.42 24.42 -3.58
CA MET A 80 -25.05 25.09 -4.83
C MET A 80 -26.26 25.16 -5.77
N LYS A 81 -26.63 26.36 -6.24
CA LYS A 81 -27.68 26.55 -7.24
C LYS A 81 -27.26 27.61 -8.26
N ASN A 82 -27.23 27.25 -9.54
CA ASN A 82 -26.78 28.10 -10.65
C ASN A 82 -25.38 28.70 -10.41
N GLY A 83 -24.46 27.90 -9.87
CA GLY A 83 -23.08 28.34 -9.58
C GLY A 83 -22.93 29.30 -8.39
N VAL A 84 -23.98 29.46 -7.56
CA VAL A 84 -23.93 30.26 -6.33
C VAL A 84 -24.31 29.41 -5.11
N TRP A 85 -23.50 29.50 -4.05
CA TRP A 85 -23.82 28.90 -2.77
C TRP A 85 -24.91 29.66 -2.04
N GLY A 86 -26.02 28.98 -1.77
CA GLY A 86 -27.14 29.49 -0.99
C GLY A 86 -27.42 28.65 0.24
N VAL A 87 -28.09 29.24 1.22
CA VAL A 87 -28.61 28.50 2.37
C VAL A 87 -29.72 27.56 1.88
N ALA A 88 -29.69 26.29 2.32
CA ALA A 88 -30.74 25.35 1.95
C ALA A 88 -32.10 25.82 2.48
N GLU A 89 -33.21 25.51 1.80
CA GLU A 89 -34.55 26.07 2.08
C GLU A 89 -35.09 25.85 3.51
N SER A 90 -34.45 24.97 4.29
CA SER A 90 -34.81 24.63 5.68
C SER A 90 -33.89 25.25 6.73
N GLU A 91 -32.91 26.05 6.32
CA GLU A 91 -31.84 26.56 7.18
C GLU A 91 -31.91 28.06 7.40
N VAL A 92 -31.34 28.52 8.52
CA VAL A 92 -31.17 29.96 8.81
C VAL A 92 -29.78 30.40 8.33
N PRO A 93 -29.66 31.52 7.58
CA PRO A 93 -28.37 32.03 7.15
C PRO A 93 -27.44 32.33 8.33
N ILE A 94 -26.18 31.88 8.22
CA ILE A 94 -25.12 32.27 9.14
C ILE A 94 -24.87 33.77 8.98
N LYS A 95 -24.64 34.46 10.10
CA LYS A 95 -24.32 35.89 10.14
C LYS A 95 -22.90 36.10 10.66
N TRP A 96 -22.27 37.17 10.19
CA TRP A 96 -20.98 37.62 10.69
C TRP A 96 -21.08 38.07 12.15
N GLU A 97 -20.11 37.66 12.97
CA GLU A 97 -19.94 38.15 14.34
C GLU A 97 -18.90 39.28 14.38
N SER A 98 -19.01 40.19 15.35
CA SER A 98 -18.11 41.36 15.48
C SER A 98 -16.72 41.03 16.02
N GLU A 99 -16.49 39.78 16.44
CA GLU A 99 -15.23 39.28 16.99
C GLU A 99 -14.55 38.30 16.03
N ALA A 100 -13.33 37.86 16.37
CA ALA A 100 -12.62 36.87 15.57
C ALA A 100 -13.49 35.62 15.36
N THR A 101 -13.71 35.25 14.10
CA THR A 101 -14.68 34.24 13.71
C THR A 101 -13.97 33.06 13.03
N ASP A 102 -14.14 31.85 13.56
CA ASP A 102 -13.63 30.60 13.00
C ASP A 102 -14.74 29.86 12.25
N PHE A 103 -14.50 29.58 10.97
CA PHE A 103 -15.39 28.80 10.13
C PHE A 103 -14.76 27.44 9.84
N LYS A 104 -15.52 26.38 10.09
CA LYS A 104 -15.19 25.01 9.70
C LYS A 104 -16.25 24.51 8.74
N ALA A 105 -15.84 23.99 7.60
CA ALA A 105 -16.74 23.46 6.59
C ALA A 105 -16.32 22.07 6.12
N PHE A 106 -17.28 21.29 5.64
CA PHE A 106 -17.08 19.94 5.14
C PHE A 106 -18.04 19.59 3.98
N TYR A 107 -17.59 18.69 3.11
CA TYR A 107 -18.32 18.15 1.97
C TYR A 107 -18.15 16.62 1.94
N PRO A 108 -19.13 15.85 1.44
CA PRO A 108 -20.52 16.27 1.27
C PRO A 108 -21.18 16.46 2.63
N TYR A 109 -22.29 17.22 2.69
CA TYR A 109 -23.03 17.43 3.94
C TYR A 109 -23.47 16.11 4.59
N SER A 110 -23.94 15.16 3.78
CA SER A 110 -24.35 13.83 4.25
C SER A 110 -24.10 12.77 3.19
N TYR A 111 -23.86 11.55 3.64
CA TYR A 111 -23.84 10.34 2.83
C TYR A 111 -24.94 9.39 3.30
N ASN A 112 -25.86 8.96 2.42
CA ASN A 112 -26.94 8.01 2.77
C ASN A 112 -27.72 8.35 4.06
N ASN A 113 -27.99 9.64 4.30
CA ASN A 113 -28.63 10.17 5.52
C ASN A 113 -27.78 10.08 6.81
N VAL A 114 -26.50 9.72 6.69
CA VAL A 114 -25.49 9.89 7.75
C VAL A 114 -24.83 11.24 7.51
N ASN A 115 -24.95 12.15 8.47
CA ASN A 115 -24.32 13.46 8.36
C ASN A 115 -22.81 13.34 8.56
N ASN A 116 -22.05 13.91 7.64
CA ASN A 116 -20.64 14.16 7.89
C ASN A 116 -20.50 15.32 8.88
N SER A 117 -19.27 15.51 9.37
CA SER A 117 -18.89 16.65 10.21
C SER A 117 -17.54 17.19 9.75
N PHE A 118 -17.00 18.19 10.42
CA PHE A 118 -15.61 18.61 10.18
C PHE A 118 -14.59 17.58 10.70
N ASP A 119 -14.94 16.74 11.67
CA ASP A 119 -13.96 15.81 12.25
C ASP A 119 -14.10 14.39 11.70
N ASN A 120 -15.30 14.01 11.26
CA ASN A 120 -15.63 12.67 10.78
C ASN A 120 -16.31 12.70 9.41
N GLY A 121 -15.86 11.83 8.51
CA GLY A 121 -16.39 11.63 7.17
C GLY A 121 -16.78 10.17 6.89
N GLN A 122 -17.55 9.97 5.81
CA GLN A 122 -18.03 8.66 5.37
C GLN A 122 -17.65 8.39 3.91
N ILE A 123 -17.35 7.13 3.60
CA ILE A 123 -17.06 6.61 2.26
C ILE A 123 -18.11 5.57 1.90
N GLY A 124 -18.65 5.67 0.70
CA GLY A 124 -19.65 4.73 0.20
C GLY A 124 -19.07 3.45 -0.36
N THR A 125 -19.83 2.35 -0.27
CA THR A 125 -19.50 1.07 -0.93
C THR A 125 -19.95 1.02 -2.38
N GLU A 126 -20.98 1.78 -2.76
CA GLU A 126 -21.56 1.82 -4.11
C GLU A 126 -20.94 2.97 -4.91
N GLN A 127 -19.63 2.90 -5.17
CA GLN A 127 -18.91 3.90 -5.98
C GLN A 127 -18.88 3.58 -7.47
N ASN A 128 -19.63 2.57 -7.93
CA ASN A 128 -19.75 2.24 -9.34
C ASN A 128 -20.66 3.22 -10.12
N THR A 129 -20.96 4.38 -9.53
CA THR A 129 -21.73 5.49 -10.10
C THR A 129 -21.00 6.80 -9.84
N LYS A 130 -21.23 7.82 -10.66
CA LYS A 130 -20.61 9.14 -10.46
C LYS A 130 -21.08 9.78 -9.16
N GLU A 131 -22.34 9.60 -8.84
CA GLU A 131 -22.99 10.08 -7.61
C GLU A 131 -22.36 9.40 -6.38
N GLY A 132 -22.15 8.08 -6.43
CA GLY A 132 -21.49 7.35 -5.35
C GLY A 132 -20.04 7.79 -5.11
N LEU A 133 -19.30 8.09 -6.18
CA LEU A 133 -17.95 8.67 -6.07
C LEU A 133 -17.97 10.07 -5.44
N ALA A 134 -18.83 10.97 -5.93
CA ALA A 134 -18.94 12.33 -5.41
C ALA A 134 -19.32 12.33 -3.92
N LEU A 135 -20.27 11.47 -3.55
CA LEU A 135 -20.72 11.29 -2.18
C LEU A 135 -19.68 10.66 -1.24
N SER A 136 -18.64 10.01 -1.79
CA SER A 136 -17.53 9.43 -1.02
C SER A 136 -16.33 10.38 -0.92
N ASP A 137 -16.40 11.54 -1.58
CA ASP A 137 -15.30 12.49 -1.67
C ASP A 137 -15.27 13.45 -0.48
N TYR A 138 -14.96 12.91 0.70
CA TYR A 138 -14.94 13.72 1.91
C TYR A 138 -13.83 14.79 1.88
N MET A 139 -14.22 16.05 2.09
CA MET A 139 -13.35 17.23 2.05
C MET A 139 -13.62 18.18 3.22
N LYS A 140 -12.62 18.97 3.61
CA LYS A 140 -12.71 19.92 4.72
C LYS A 140 -12.07 21.26 4.43
N ALA A 141 -12.64 22.35 4.92
CA ALA A 141 -12.07 23.69 4.87
C ALA A 141 -12.11 24.35 6.26
N ARG A 142 -11.08 25.14 6.58
CA ARG A 142 -11.08 26.00 7.76
C ARG A 142 -10.57 27.38 7.40
N THR A 143 -11.33 28.41 7.75
CA THR A 143 -10.94 29.81 7.55
C THR A 143 -11.24 30.59 8.81
N THR A 144 -10.29 31.42 9.25
CA THR A 144 -10.45 32.29 10.42
C THR A 144 -10.31 33.74 9.99
N TYR A 145 -11.26 34.58 10.39
CA TYR A 145 -11.21 36.02 10.16
C TYR A 145 -11.04 36.75 11.49
N SER A 146 -10.10 37.70 11.56
CA SER A 146 -9.95 38.55 12.75
C SER A 146 -11.00 39.67 12.82
N ASN A 147 -11.55 40.07 11.66
CA ASN A 147 -12.61 41.06 11.52
C ASN A 147 -13.51 40.68 10.34
N ILE A 148 -14.72 41.23 10.30
CA ILE A 148 -15.65 41.05 9.18
C ILE A 148 -14.99 41.58 7.89
N PRO A 149 -14.86 40.77 6.83
CA PRO A 149 -14.28 41.22 5.56
C PRO A 149 -15.16 42.27 4.87
N GLU A 150 -14.57 43.22 4.16
CA GLU A 150 -15.28 44.35 3.54
C GLU A 150 -16.35 43.90 2.52
N ASN A 151 -16.07 42.83 1.77
CA ASN A 151 -17.01 42.23 0.81
C ASN A 151 -18.03 41.27 1.46
N ARG A 152 -17.92 41.03 2.77
CA ARG A 152 -18.73 40.08 3.57
C ARG A 152 -18.73 38.65 3.03
N GLN A 153 -17.68 38.29 2.29
CA GLN A 153 -17.50 36.97 1.69
C GLN A 153 -16.65 36.08 2.60
N LEU A 154 -17.14 34.86 2.83
CA LEU A 154 -16.42 33.76 3.43
C LEU A 154 -15.79 32.95 2.31
N ASP A 155 -14.46 33.00 2.22
CA ASP A 155 -13.68 32.17 1.31
C ASP A 155 -13.32 30.87 2.00
N LEU A 156 -13.85 29.75 1.50
CA LEU A 156 -13.55 28.41 1.97
C LEU A 156 -12.64 27.72 0.98
N ASN A 157 -11.52 27.19 1.46
CA ASN A 157 -10.60 26.42 0.66
C ASN A 157 -10.59 24.95 1.14
N PHE A 158 -11.31 24.07 0.45
CA PHE A 158 -11.47 22.68 0.84
C PHE A 158 -10.27 21.80 0.47
N GLU A 159 -9.95 20.85 1.33
CA GLU A 159 -8.88 19.87 1.16
C GLU A 159 -9.46 18.45 1.25
N ARG A 160 -9.14 17.60 0.26
CA ARG A 160 -9.54 16.17 0.26
C ARG A 160 -8.95 15.44 1.45
N GLN A 161 -9.78 14.56 2.01
CA GLN A 161 -9.47 13.68 3.14
C GLN A 161 -9.41 12.21 2.73
N THR A 162 -9.64 11.90 1.44
CA THR A 162 -9.59 10.56 0.85
C THR A 162 -8.34 10.37 -0.01
N ALA A 163 -7.99 9.10 -0.25
CA ALA A 163 -7.08 8.71 -1.31
C ALA A 163 -7.86 8.19 -2.52
N ARG A 164 -7.32 8.37 -3.73
CA ARG A 164 -7.91 7.81 -4.97
C ARG A 164 -7.12 6.59 -5.40
N VAL A 165 -7.79 5.48 -5.65
CA VAL A 165 -7.19 4.25 -6.20
C VAL A 165 -7.76 4.03 -7.60
N ILE A 166 -6.87 3.90 -8.58
CA ILE A 166 -7.19 3.61 -9.98
C ILE A 166 -6.60 2.24 -10.32
N ILE A 167 -7.38 1.34 -10.92
CA ILE A 167 -6.89 0.11 -11.53
C ILE A 167 -6.84 0.31 -13.04
N ASP A 168 -5.63 0.40 -13.57
CA ASP A 168 -5.32 0.68 -14.97
C ASP A 168 -5.35 -0.60 -15.81
N ILE A 169 -6.56 -1.01 -16.21
CA ILE A 169 -6.77 -2.24 -16.99
C ILE A 169 -6.19 -2.12 -18.41
N GLU A 170 -6.15 -0.91 -18.97
CA GLU A 170 -5.63 -0.67 -20.32
C GLU A 170 -4.15 -1.05 -20.42
N ASN A 171 -3.38 -0.71 -19.40
CA ASN A 171 -1.96 -1.02 -19.30
C ASN A 171 -1.65 -2.25 -18.42
N SER A 172 -2.67 -2.98 -17.97
CA SER A 172 -2.51 -4.26 -17.27
C SER A 172 -2.28 -5.40 -18.25
N THR A 173 -1.64 -6.48 -17.78
CA THR A 173 -1.34 -7.65 -18.60
C THR A 173 -2.20 -8.84 -18.21
N PHE A 174 -2.82 -9.48 -19.19
CA PHE A 174 -3.42 -10.81 -19.04
C PHE A 174 -2.44 -11.83 -19.61
N THR A 175 -2.20 -12.94 -18.88
CA THR A 175 -1.34 -14.01 -19.40
C THR A 175 -1.97 -14.66 -20.63
N ASN A 176 -1.13 -15.31 -21.45
CA ASN A 176 -1.53 -16.00 -22.68
C ASN A 176 -2.47 -17.20 -22.44
N GLU A 177 -2.78 -17.51 -21.19
CA GLU A 177 -3.74 -18.54 -20.79
C GLU A 177 -5.20 -18.12 -21.00
N PHE A 178 -5.48 -16.81 -21.05
CA PHE A 178 -6.83 -16.28 -21.28
C PHE A 178 -7.16 -16.19 -22.76
N THR A 179 -8.37 -16.62 -23.11
CA THR A 179 -8.96 -16.36 -24.43
C THR A 179 -9.91 -15.18 -24.34
N ASN A 180 -9.54 -14.00 -24.85
CA ASN A 180 -10.38 -12.78 -24.88
C ASN A 180 -10.98 -12.31 -23.52
N PRO A 181 -10.15 -12.12 -22.47
CA PRO A 181 -10.64 -11.78 -21.15
C PRO A 181 -11.29 -10.37 -21.11
N VAL A 182 -12.35 -10.23 -20.32
CA VAL A 182 -13.04 -8.98 -20.04
C VAL A 182 -13.18 -8.80 -18.53
N VAL A 183 -12.89 -7.61 -18.03
CA VAL A 183 -13.12 -7.28 -16.62
C VAL A 183 -14.60 -6.97 -16.40
N ALA A 184 -15.27 -7.79 -15.59
CA ALA A 184 -16.67 -7.66 -15.25
C ALA A 184 -16.91 -6.70 -14.07
N GLY A 185 -15.92 -6.52 -13.21
CA GLY A 185 -16.01 -5.63 -12.06
C GLY A 185 -14.75 -5.65 -11.21
N ILE A 186 -14.58 -4.59 -10.44
CA ILE A 186 -13.47 -4.44 -9.49
C ILE A 186 -14.02 -3.94 -8.17
N ASN A 187 -13.64 -4.62 -7.09
CA ASN A 187 -13.83 -4.15 -5.73
C ASN A 187 -12.49 -3.73 -5.14
N ILE A 188 -12.46 -2.57 -4.50
CA ILE A 188 -11.33 -2.08 -3.72
C ILE A 188 -11.76 -2.10 -2.25
N TYR A 189 -10.93 -2.66 -1.38
CA TYR A 189 -11.26 -2.82 0.04
C TYR A 189 -10.65 -1.68 0.85
N SER A 190 -11.47 -1.03 1.67
CA SER A 190 -11.04 0.05 2.56
C SER A 190 -11.99 0.17 3.75
N GLN A 191 -11.57 0.93 4.76
CA GLN A 191 -12.48 1.38 5.81
C GLN A 191 -13.42 2.44 5.25
N LEU A 192 -14.63 2.52 5.83
CA LEU A 192 -15.69 3.41 5.36
C LEU A 192 -15.80 4.71 6.16
N GLU A 193 -15.01 4.84 7.22
CA GLU A 193 -15.00 6.01 8.09
C GLU A 193 -13.66 6.75 7.99
N LEU A 194 -13.73 8.08 8.06
CA LEU A 194 -12.59 8.98 8.02
C LEU A 194 -12.56 9.80 9.32
N PRO A 195 -11.41 9.86 10.04
CA PRO A 195 -10.17 9.15 9.76
C PRO A 195 -10.29 7.63 9.99
N ALA A 196 -9.50 6.84 9.26
CA ALA A 196 -9.43 5.40 9.46
C ALA A 196 -8.91 5.08 10.88
N THR A 197 -9.43 4.01 11.47
CA THR A 197 -9.03 3.53 12.80
C THR A 197 -8.25 2.23 12.68
N GLN A 198 -7.06 2.16 13.30
CA GLN A 198 -6.20 0.99 13.21
C GLN A 198 -6.91 -0.28 13.72
N GLY A 199 -6.80 -1.38 12.99
CA GLY A 199 -7.35 -2.69 13.36
C GLY A 199 -8.84 -2.89 13.04
N VAL A 200 -9.53 -1.89 12.49
CA VAL A 200 -10.92 -2.02 12.02
C VAL A 200 -10.94 -2.75 10.67
N ASP A 201 -11.93 -3.63 10.50
CA ASP A 201 -12.16 -4.37 9.26
C ASP A 201 -12.47 -3.46 8.07
N VAL A 202 -12.21 -3.99 6.88
CA VAL A 202 -12.43 -3.30 5.61
C VAL A 202 -13.65 -3.84 4.88
N SER A 203 -14.28 -2.99 4.09
CA SER A 203 -15.44 -3.32 3.28
C SER A 203 -15.10 -3.21 1.80
N ALA A 204 -15.76 -4.04 0.98
CA ALA A 204 -15.65 -3.96 -0.47
C ALA A 204 -16.35 -2.71 -1.00
N ILE A 205 -15.61 -1.89 -1.72
CA ILE A 205 -16.11 -0.72 -2.46
C ILE A 205 -16.14 -1.11 -3.93
N LYS A 206 -17.32 -1.05 -4.55
CA LYS A 206 -17.50 -1.29 -5.99
C LYS A 206 -16.92 -0.10 -6.75
N ALA A 207 -15.87 -0.33 -7.51
CA ALA A 207 -15.20 0.73 -8.26
C ALA A 207 -16.05 1.18 -9.47
N TYR A 208 -15.88 2.43 -9.86
CA TYR A 208 -16.44 3.01 -11.08
C TYR A 208 -15.59 2.64 -12.30
N LYS A 209 -16.23 2.17 -13.38
CA LYS A 209 -15.56 2.00 -14.67
C LYS A 209 -15.53 3.34 -15.41
N MET A 210 -14.35 3.84 -15.74
CA MET A 210 -14.18 5.20 -16.27
C MET A 210 -14.86 5.41 -17.63
N ASP A 211 -14.88 4.37 -18.46
CA ASP A 211 -15.48 4.34 -19.79
C ASP A 211 -16.14 2.98 -20.04
N ASP A 212 -17.48 2.94 -20.00
CA ASP A 212 -18.23 1.71 -20.22
C ASP A 212 -18.06 1.15 -21.62
N SER A 213 -17.78 2.00 -22.62
CA SER A 213 -17.62 1.60 -24.02
C SER A 213 -16.29 0.90 -24.29
N ASN A 214 -15.26 1.17 -23.46
CA ASN A 214 -13.96 0.53 -23.56
C ASN A 214 -13.90 -0.72 -22.66
N PRO A 215 -13.76 -1.94 -23.22
CA PRO A 215 -13.65 -3.17 -22.42
C PRO A 215 -12.37 -3.24 -21.57
N LYS A 216 -11.35 -2.43 -21.90
CA LYS A 216 -10.10 -2.29 -21.14
C LYS A 216 -10.07 -1.04 -20.28
N SER A 217 -11.21 -0.36 -20.09
CA SER A 217 -11.25 0.86 -19.31
C SER A 217 -10.75 0.65 -17.89
N SER A 218 -10.04 1.66 -17.38
CA SER A 218 -9.60 1.74 -16.00
C SER A 218 -10.79 1.91 -15.04
N TRP A 219 -10.56 1.50 -13.79
CA TRP A 219 -11.56 1.58 -12.72
C TRP A 219 -11.06 2.44 -11.58
N VAL A 220 -11.95 3.09 -10.85
CA VAL A 220 -11.57 3.99 -9.75
C VAL A 220 -12.47 3.87 -8.53
N ALA A 221 -11.88 3.99 -7.35
CA ALA A 221 -12.60 4.20 -6.10
C ALA A 221 -11.85 5.20 -5.20
N LEU A 222 -12.60 5.85 -4.33
CA LEU A 222 -12.11 6.66 -3.23
C LEU A 222 -12.10 5.82 -1.96
N VAL A 223 -10.99 5.88 -1.25
CA VAL A 223 -10.70 5.02 -0.11
C VAL A 223 -10.17 5.83 1.07
N ALA A 224 -10.27 5.27 2.27
CA ALA A 224 -9.75 5.92 3.46
C ALA A 224 -8.22 5.88 3.44
N PRO A 225 -7.52 7.02 3.70
CA PRO A 225 -6.11 7.02 3.98
C PRO A 225 -5.84 6.20 5.25
N ASN A 226 -4.88 5.29 5.19
CA ASN A 226 -4.61 4.36 6.25
C ASN A 226 -3.15 3.92 6.26
N ALA A 227 -2.70 3.45 7.43
CA ALA A 227 -1.46 2.72 7.54
C ALA A 227 -1.56 1.39 6.78
N GLU A 228 -0.40 0.87 6.37
CA GLU A 228 -0.32 -0.42 5.70
C GLU A 228 -0.94 -1.56 6.55
N ASP A 229 -1.65 -2.46 5.89
CA ASP A 229 -2.20 -3.67 6.49
C ASP A 229 -2.09 -4.86 5.52
N ALA A 230 -1.04 -5.66 5.73
CA ALA A 230 -0.72 -6.83 4.92
C ALA A 230 -1.77 -7.95 5.01
N SER A 231 -2.60 -7.97 6.07
CA SER A 231 -3.50 -9.08 6.35
C SER A 231 -4.83 -9.00 5.59
N LYS A 232 -5.24 -7.78 5.23
CA LYS A 232 -6.55 -7.48 4.64
C LYS A 232 -6.52 -7.63 3.12
N ASP A 233 -7.68 -7.97 2.58
CA ASP A 233 -7.91 -7.89 1.14
C ASP A 233 -7.78 -6.43 0.69
N PHE A 234 -7.25 -6.21 -0.50
CA PHE A 234 -7.09 -4.88 -1.07
C PHE A 234 -7.82 -4.73 -2.41
N ILE A 235 -7.56 -5.61 -3.37
CA ILE A 235 -8.19 -5.55 -4.71
C ILE A 235 -8.81 -6.91 -5.01
N CYS A 236 -10.06 -6.92 -5.46
CA CYS A 236 -10.68 -8.10 -6.05
C CYS A 236 -11.15 -7.78 -7.47
N ILE A 237 -10.55 -8.44 -8.46
CA ILE A 237 -10.90 -8.29 -9.87
C ILE A 237 -11.71 -9.48 -10.34
N SER A 238 -12.85 -9.22 -10.97
CA SER A 238 -13.73 -10.24 -11.56
C SER A 238 -13.55 -10.26 -13.07
N VAL A 239 -13.15 -11.41 -13.62
CA VAL A 239 -12.82 -11.58 -15.05
C VAL A 239 -13.75 -12.60 -15.70
N LEU A 240 -14.31 -12.25 -16.85
CA LEU A 240 -15.01 -13.14 -17.77
C LEU A 240 -14.05 -13.54 -18.88
N GLU A 241 -13.86 -14.85 -19.10
CA GLU A 241 -13.06 -15.32 -20.23
C GLU A 241 -13.90 -15.34 -21.52
N ASN A 242 -15.11 -15.88 -21.46
CA ASN A 242 -16.05 -15.89 -22.58
C ASN A 242 -17.40 -15.29 -22.17
N SER A 243 -18.12 -14.70 -23.14
CA SER A 243 -19.41 -14.02 -22.92
C SER A 243 -20.55 -14.92 -22.38
N THR A 244 -20.33 -16.23 -22.30
CA THR A 244 -21.28 -17.24 -21.82
C THR A 244 -20.91 -17.84 -20.45
N GLU A 245 -19.79 -17.43 -19.85
CA GLU A 245 -19.27 -18.01 -18.60
C GLU A 245 -19.54 -17.14 -17.37
N THR A 246 -19.36 -17.73 -16.19
CA THR A 246 -19.46 -16.98 -14.92
C THR A 246 -18.13 -16.28 -14.62
N ALA A 247 -18.19 -15.04 -14.12
CA ALA A 247 -16.98 -14.29 -13.82
C ALA A 247 -16.20 -14.95 -12.68
N LYS A 248 -14.89 -15.14 -12.87
CA LYS A 248 -13.99 -15.64 -11.82
C LYS A 248 -13.32 -14.46 -11.11
N ALA A 249 -13.32 -14.50 -9.78
CA ALA A 249 -12.73 -13.46 -8.95
C ALA A 249 -11.27 -13.79 -8.55
N TYR A 250 -10.41 -12.79 -8.58
CA TYR A 250 -9.01 -12.87 -8.17
C TYR A 250 -8.73 -11.79 -7.12
N SER A 251 -8.38 -12.21 -5.91
CA SER A 251 -8.13 -11.31 -4.79
C SER A 251 -6.64 -11.09 -4.58
N ILE A 252 -6.28 -9.85 -4.28
CA ILE A 252 -4.94 -9.38 -3.94
C ILE A 252 -5.02 -8.83 -2.52
N LYS A 253 -4.14 -9.33 -1.64
CA LYS A 253 -4.03 -8.90 -0.24
C LYS A 253 -2.94 -7.84 -0.07
N GLY A 254 -3.04 -7.13 1.03
CA GLY A 254 -2.06 -6.13 1.47
C GLY A 254 -2.46 -4.74 1.04
N ILE A 255 -3.20 -4.05 1.91
CA ILE A 255 -3.52 -2.65 1.72
C ILE A 255 -2.23 -1.85 1.99
N PRO A 256 -1.74 -1.06 1.02
CA PRO A 256 -0.54 -0.27 1.21
C PRO A 256 -0.82 0.94 2.10
N ASN A 257 0.23 1.65 2.49
CA ASN A 257 0.07 2.96 3.12
C ASN A 257 -0.53 3.95 2.11
N LEU A 258 -1.67 4.54 2.44
CA LEU A 258 -2.39 5.49 1.59
C LEU A 258 -2.48 6.85 2.28
N GLU A 259 -2.20 7.91 1.52
CA GLU A 259 -2.18 9.28 2.02
C GLU A 259 -3.34 10.09 1.45
N SER A 260 -3.86 10.98 2.28
CA SER A 260 -4.92 11.90 1.88
C SER A 260 -4.48 12.80 0.73
N GLY A 261 -5.36 12.97 -0.27
CA GLY A 261 -5.07 13.83 -1.42
C GLY A 261 -4.00 13.29 -2.36
N LYS A 262 -3.72 11.98 -2.33
CA LYS A 262 -2.88 11.28 -3.32
C LYS A 262 -3.72 10.37 -4.21
N SER A 263 -3.23 10.14 -5.42
CA SER A 263 -3.83 9.24 -6.42
C SER A 263 -2.87 8.10 -6.72
N TYR A 264 -3.34 6.86 -6.63
CA TYR A 264 -2.57 5.64 -6.79
C TYR A 264 -3.11 4.85 -7.97
N THR A 265 -2.34 4.72 -9.04
CA THR A 265 -2.72 4.01 -10.27
C THR A 265 -1.99 2.68 -10.34
N TYR A 266 -2.71 1.58 -10.15
CA TYR A 266 -2.19 0.21 -10.16
C TYR A 266 -2.36 -0.45 -11.52
N LYS A 267 -1.27 -1.01 -12.03
CA LYS A 267 -1.26 -1.98 -13.13
C LYS A 267 -1.19 -3.37 -12.55
N LEU A 268 -1.96 -4.28 -13.13
CA LEU A 268 -2.06 -5.66 -12.68
C LEU A 268 -1.47 -6.62 -13.71
N LYS A 269 -1.01 -7.77 -13.22
CA LYS A 269 -0.73 -8.95 -14.03
C LYS A 269 -1.70 -10.05 -13.61
N ILE A 270 -2.57 -10.47 -14.53
CA ILE A 270 -3.68 -11.40 -14.28
C ILE A 270 -3.43 -12.71 -15.02
N GLY A 271 -3.30 -13.82 -14.27
CA GLY A 271 -3.28 -15.19 -14.79
C GLY A 271 -4.50 -16.00 -14.32
N LYS A 272 -4.66 -17.24 -14.79
CA LYS A 272 -5.81 -18.09 -14.39
C LYS A 272 -5.76 -18.58 -12.95
N ASP A 273 -4.58 -18.57 -12.34
CA ASP A 273 -4.39 -18.99 -10.95
C ASP A 273 -4.44 -17.82 -9.96
N ARG A 274 -3.90 -16.65 -10.34
CA ARG A 274 -3.84 -15.46 -9.46
C ARG A 274 -3.71 -14.16 -10.24
N ALA A 275 -4.10 -13.07 -9.61
CA ALA A 275 -3.74 -11.70 -9.99
C ALA A 275 -2.67 -11.15 -9.03
N ILE A 276 -1.77 -10.34 -9.54
CA ILE A 276 -0.76 -9.63 -8.73
C ILE A 276 -0.68 -8.17 -9.17
N ILE A 277 -0.22 -7.30 -8.27
CA ILE A 277 0.17 -5.93 -8.63
C ILE A 277 1.49 -6.02 -9.42
N ASP A 278 1.48 -5.46 -10.62
CA ASP A 278 2.64 -5.34 -11.50
C ASP A 278 3.37 -4.02 -11.23
N ASN A 279 2.62 -2.91 -11.18
CA ASN A 279 3.16 -1.58 -10.93
C ASN A 279 2.14 -0.68 -10.22
N VAL A 280 2.62 0.36 -9.53
CA VAL A 280 1.82 1.46 -8.99
C VAL A 280 2.48 2.79 -9.34
N ILE A 281 1.68 3.76 -9.77
CA ILE A 281 2.09 5.15 -9.98
C ILE A 281 1.37 6.01 -8.96
N VAL A 282 2.11 6.76 -8.15
CA VAL A 282 1.53 7.67 -7.15
C VAL A 282 1.72 9.10 -7.60
N THR A 283 0.63 9.85 -7.72
CA THR A 283 0.66 11.26 -8.07
C THR A 283 -0.03 12.09 -6.99
N ASP A 284 0.39 13.35 -6.89
CA ASP A 284 -0.38 14.35 -6.15
C ASP A 284 -1.76 14.48 -6.80
N TRP A 285 -2.81 14.28 -6.01
CA TRP A 285 -4.17 14.55 -6.45
C TRP A 285 -4.50 16.05 -6.34
N LYS A 286 -3.49 16.89 -6.53
CA LYS A 286 -3.54 18.35 -6.58
C LYS A 286 -3.29 18.88 -8.00
N GLU A 287 -2.69 18.08 -8.88
CA GLU A 287 -2.43 18.42 -10.28
C GLU A 287 -2.98 17.32 -11.18
N GLY A 288 -4.07 17.61 -11.90
CA GLY A 288 -4.62 16.77 -12.96
C GLY A 288 -3.74 16.66 -14.21
N ALA A 289 -2.47 17.09 -14.15
CA ALA A 289 -1.49 16.89 -15.20
C ALA A 289 -0.69 15.59 -14.95
N VAL A 290 -0.49 14.80 -16.00
CA VAL A 290 0.58 13.81 -16.02
C VAL A 290 1.90 14.59 -15.97
N ILE A 291 2.57 14.60 -14.82
CA ILE A 291 3.97 15.03 -14.72
C ILE A 291 4.82 13.85 -15.21
N PRO A 292 5.60 13.98 -16.29
CA PRO A 292 6.74 13.08 -16.49
C PRO A 292 7.71 13.37 -15.34
N GLY A 293 7.87 12.43 -14.41
CA GLY A 293 8.84 12.54 -13.31
C GLY A 293 8.29 12.87 -11.92
N GLY A 294 6.96 12.80 -11.70
CA GLY A 294 6.36 12.75 -10.36
C GLY A 294 6.24 11.31 -9.87
N GLU A 295 7.37 10.63 -9.71
CA GLU A 295 7.45 9.22 -9.31
C GLU A 295 7.58 9.11 -7.78
N ALA A 296 6.60 8.52 -7.08
CA ALA A 296 7.01 7.46 -6.15
C ALA A 296 7.52 6.36 -7.07
N SER A 297 8.84 6.28 -7.26
CA SER A 297 9.41 5.44 -8.32
C SER A 297 8.81 4.07 -8.24
N ALA A 298 8.07 3.71 -9.29
CA ALA A 298 7.82 2.34 -9.64
C ALA A 298 9.16 1.63 -9.47
N VAL A 299 9.21 0.63 -8.59
CA VAL A 299 10.37 -0.22 -8.46
C VAL A 299 10.43 -1.05 -9.75
N THR A 300 11.04 -0.47 -10.77
CA THR A 300 11.34 -1.07 -12.07
C THR A 300 12.75 -1.64 -12.04
N VAL A 301 13.05 -2.53 -12.99
CA VAL A 301 14.41 -3.07 -13.18
C VAL A 301 15.40 -1.92 -13.36
N GLU A 302 15.06 -0.91 -14.17
CA GLU A 302 15.92 0.22 -14.49
C GLU A 302 16.13 1.16 -13.30
N SER A 303 15.06 1.52 -12.57
CA SER A 303 15.16 2.41 -11.40
C SER A 303 15.94 1.76 -10.26
N ILE A 304 15.81 0.44 -10.09
CA ILE A 304 16.63 -0.31 -9.14
C ILE A 304 18.09 -0.31 -9.56
N LYS A 305 18.39 -0.54 -10.85
CA LYS A 305 19.76 -0.47 -11.35
C LYS A 305 20.39 0.91 -11.12
N GLU A 306 19.65 1.98 -11.41
CA GLU A 306 20.10 3.35 -11.19
C GLU A 306 20.31 3.66 -9.70
N SER A 307 19.32 3.33 -8.86
CA SER A 307 19.38 3.56 -7.41
C SER A 307 20.57 2.86 -6.77
N VAL A 308 20.76 1.57 -7.06
CA VAL A 308 21.89 0.78 -6.55
C VAL A 308 23.20 1.38 -7.02
N THR A 309 23.33 1.71 -8.31
CA THR A 309 24.56 2.30 -8.86
C THR A 309 24.91 3.62 -8.16
N LYS A 310 23.93 4.51 -7.97
CA LYS A 310 24.11 5.80 -7.31
C LYS A 310 24.45 5.67 -5.83
N GLN A 311 23.87 4.70 -5.13
CA GLN A 311 24.23 4.44 -3.74
C GLN A 311 25.67 3.92 -3.63
N LEU A 312 26.09 3.03 -4.53
CA LEU A 312 27.45 2.51 -4.57
C LEU A 312 28.52 3.55 -4.96
N GLU A 313 28.15 4.67 -5.58
CA GLU A 313 29.06 5.82 -5.76
C GLU A 313 29.38 6.52 -4.44
N ASN A 314 28.46 6.47 -3.48
CA ASN A 314 28.56 7.13 -2.19
C ASN A 314 29.05 6.18 -1.07
N GLY A 315 29.45 4.95 -1.43
CA GLY A 315 29.96 3.93 -0.53
C GLY A 315 29.25 2.58 -0.70
N ASN A 316 29.79 1.52 -0.10
CA ASN A 316 29.25 0.16 -0.28
C ASN A 316 28.04 -0.14 0.61
N LYS A 317 27.15 0.84 0.83
CA LYS A 317 25.91 0.66 1.57
C LYS A 317 24.73 0.85 0.63
N VAL A 318 23.86 -0.14 0.55
CA VAL A 318 22.68 -0.15 -0.31
C VAL A 318 21.43 -0.35 0.55
N GLU A 319 20.48 0.57 0.46
CA GLU A 319 19.19 0.49 1.12
C GLU A 319 18.09 0.68 0.09
N LEU A 320 17.20 -0.31 -0.02
CA LEU A 320 16.10 -0.34 -0.98
C LEU A 320 14.79 -0.62 -0.23
N THR A 321 13.73 0.08 -0.64
CA THR A 321 12.35 -0.25 -0.27
C THR A 321 11.70 -0.89 -1.48
N LEU A 322 11.33 -2.16 -1.36
CA LEU A 322 10.79 -2.98 -2.44
C LEU A 322 9.31 -3.29 -2.19
N PRO A 323 8.51 -3.55 -3.24
CA PRO A 323 7.19 -4.12 -3.08
C PRO A 323 7.22 -5.43 -2.30
N SER A 324 6.18 -5.72 -1.52
CA SER A 324 6.08 -6.96 -0.74
C SER A 324 6.18 -8.23 -1.58
N ASN A 325 5.73 -8.14 -2.83
CA ASN A 325 5.73 -9.19 -3.85
C ASN A 325 6.79 -8.97 -4.95
N ALA A 326 7.91 -8.29 -4.65
CA ALA A 326 8.97 -8.01 -5.62
C ALA A 326 9.33 -9.24 -6.48
N SER A 327 9.32 -9.07 -7.81
CA SER A 327 9.58 -10.15 -8.76
C SER A 327 11.05 -10.53 -8.81
N SER A 328 11.38 -11.73 -9.30
CA SER A 328 12.76 -12.18 -9.48
C SER A 328 13.59 -11.26 -10.37
N ASP A 329 12.96 -10.53 -11.30
CA ASP A 329 13.63 -9.56 -12.18
C ASP A 329 14.20 -8.36 -11.39
N ILE A 330 13.55 -7.96 -10.29
CA ILE A 330 14.05 -6.91 -9.40
C ILE A 330 15.32 -7.37 -8.68
N PHE A 331 15.37 -8.61 -8.23
CA PHE A 331 16.58 -9.18 -7.61
C PHE A 331 17.71 -9.35 -8.63
N ALA A 332 17.38 -9.71 -9.87
CA ALA A 332 18.33 -9.72 -10.98
C ALA A 332 18.90 -8.33 -11.26
N ALA A 333 18.05 -7.29 -11.27
CA ALA A 333 18.48 -5.90 -11.39
C ALA A 333 19.47 -5.47 -10.30
N ILE A 334 19.20 -5.83 -9.03
CA ILE A 334 20.13 -5.57 -7.92
C ILE A 334 21.48 -6.23 -8.18
N LYS A 335 21.49 -7.52 -8.55
CA LYS A 335 22.73 -8.25 -8.85
C LYS A 335 23.51 -7.61 -9.99
N ASP A 336 22.84 -7.30 -11.09
CA ASP A 336 23.45 -6.72 -12.29
C ASP A 336 24.10 -5.37 -11.96
N ALA A 337 23.40 -4.49 -11.24
CA ALA A 337 23.92 -3.17 -10.89
C ALA A 337 25.18 -3.26 -10.00
N ILE A 338 25.17 -4.14 -9.00
CA ILE A 338 26.34 -4.35 -8.14
C ILE A 338 27.51 -4.94 -8.95
N LYS A 339 27.22 -5.91 -9.84
CA LYS A 339 28.20 -6.53 -10.73
C LYS A 339 28.84 -5.52 -11.66
N GLU A 340 28.04 -4.70 -12.33
CA GLU A 340 28.47 -3.67 -13.27
C GLU A 340 29.33 -2.61 -12.58
N LYS A 341 29.02 -2.26 -11.33
CA LYS A 341 29.85 -1.35 -10.53
C LYS A 341 31.23 -1.90 -10.20
N GLY A 342 31.41 -3.23 -10.23
CA GLY A 342 32.71 -3.87 -10.00
C GLY A 342 33.21 -3.79 -8.56
N VAL A 343 32.30 -3.83 -7.58
CA VAL A 343 32.67 -3.76 -6.15
C VAL A 343 33.46 -5.00 -5.70
N PRO A 344 34.36 -4.87 -4.71
CA PRO A 344 35.07 -6.02 -4.15
C PRO A 344 34.13 -7.08 -3.56
N LYS A 345 34.62 -8.32 -3.48
CA LYS A 345 33.86 -9.39 -2.82
C LYS A 345 33.64 -9.08 -1.34
N SER A 346 32.53 -9.53 -0.78
CA SER A 346 32.18 -9.35 0.64
C SER A 346 32.33 -7.90 1.14
N SER A 347 31.86 -6.92 0.39
CA SER A 347 32.06 -5.50 0.70
C SER A 347 30.78 -4.66 0.78
N VAL A 348 29.64 -5.18 0.33
CA VAL A 348 28.35 -4.47 0.27
C VAL A 348 27.48 -4.82 1.46
N ASP A 349 27.12 -3.81 2.24
CA ASP A 349 26.06 -3.93 3.24
C ASP A 349 24.72 -3.57 2.59
N ILE A 350 23.79 -4.52 2.51
CA ILE A 350 22.48 -4.34 1.88
C ILE A 350 21.33 -4.43 2.89
N THR A 351 20.36 -3.53 2.75
CA THR A 351 19.10 -3.54 3.49
C THR A 351 17.92 -3.53 2.52
N LEU A 352 17.06 -4.55 2.57
CA LEU A 352 15.87 -4.68 1.73
C LEU A 352 14.61 -4.57 2.60
N LYS A 353 13.92 -3.42 2.53
CA LYS A 353 12.68 -3.14 3.26
C LYS A 353 11.45 -3.47 2.41
N GLY A 354 10.31 -3.71 3.06
CA GLY A 354 9.02 -3.93 2.41
C GLY A 354 8.81 -5.31 1.77
N VAL A 355 9.88 -5.98 1.34
CA VAL A 355 9.81 -7.33 0.76
C VAL A 355 9.45 -8.40 1.80
N MET A 356 8.40 -9.18 1.55
CA MET A 356 7.97 -10.27 2.46
C MET A 356 8.65 -11.60 2.17
N ARG A 357 9.03 -11.86 0.92
CA ARG A 357 9.61 -13.14 0.48
C ARG A 357 10.85 -12.90 -0.35
N ILE A 358 11.96 -13.50 0.03
CA ILE A 358 13.16 -13.54 -0.83
C ILE A 358 13.01 -14.72 -1.80
N PRO A 359 12.91 -14.48 -3.12
CA PRO A 359 12.62 -15.54 -4.09
C PRO A 359 13.73 -16.59 -4.20
N GLN A 360 13.35 -17.73 -4.78
CA GLN A 360 14.29 -18.79 -5.09
C GLN A 360 15.42 -18.25 -5.96
N LYS A 361 16.66 -18.60 -5.63
CA LYS A 361 17.87 -18.17 -6.38
C LYS A 361 18.03 -16.65 -6.53
N ALA A 362 17.41 -15.84 -5.67
CA ALA A 362 17.45 -14.38 -5.76
C ALA A 362 18.91 -13.86 -5.88
N PHE A 363 19.78 -14.35 -5.00
CA PHE A 363 21.18 -13.96 -4.87
C PHE A 363 22.18 -15.13 -4.99
N GLY A 364 21.69 -16.34 -5.26
CA GLY A 364 22.51 -17.55 -5.39
C GLY A 364 22.12 -18.40 -6.59
N ASN A 365 23.13 -18.89 -7.32
CA ASN A 365 23.00 -19.93 -8.35
C ASN A 365 24.42 -20.38 -8.74
N LEU A 366 24.92 -21.48 -8.21
CA LEU A 366 26.29 -21.92 -8.48
C LEU A 366 26.45 -22.49 -9.91
N PRO A 367 27.61 -22.30 -10.59
CA PRO A 367 28.66 -21.33 -10.28
C PRO A 367 28.41 -19.94 -10.91
N GLU A 368 27.49 -19.81 -11.88
CA GLU A 368 27.38 -18.64 -12.78
C GLU A 368 26.56 -17.45 -12.25
N GLY A 369 25.74 -17.65 -11.21
CA GLY A 369 24.81 -16.66 -10.69
C GLY A 369 24.93 -16.38 -9.19
N VAL A 370 26.05 -16.74 -8.57
CA VAL A 370 26.42 -16.30 -7.21
C VAL A 370 26.55 -14.78 -7.17
N ALA A 371 26.01 -14.14 -6.13
CA ALA A 371 26.27 -12.75 -5.79
C ALA A 371 27.38 -12.66 -4.71
N PRO A 372 28.67 -12.53 -5.09
CA PRO A 372 29.79 -12.61 -4.16
C PRO A 372 30.14 -11.26 -3.50
N TRP A 373 29.19 -10.33 -3.42
CA TRP A 373 29.48 -8.95 -3.02
C TRP A 373 28.99 -8.61 -1.62
N PHE A 374 28.01 -9.33 -1.09
CA PHE A 374 27.40 -8.98 0.19
C PHE A 374 28.34 -9.26 1.35
N ASN A 375 28.44 -8.29 2.26
CA ASN A 375 29.05 -8.40 3.57
C ASN A 375 27.93 -8.61 4.61
N VAL A 376 27.10 -7.59 4.85
CA VAL A 376 25.93 -7.71 5.73
C VAL A 376 24.62 -7.64 4.94
N VAL A 377 23.68 -8.54 5.23
CA VAL A 377 22.31 -8.53 4.68
C VAL A 377 21.29 -8.24 5.78
N ARG A 378 20.40 -7.28 5.57
CA ARG A 378 19.32 -6.91 6.50
C ARG A 378 17.96 -7.01 5.82
N LEU A 379 17.08 -7.84 6.38
CA LEU A 379 15.74 -8.13 5.89
C LEU A 379 14.70 -7.88 7.00
N PRO A 380 14.41 -6.62 7.35
CA PRO A 380 13.55 -6.27 8.48
C PRO A 380 12.10 -6.76 8.33
N ASP A 381 11.63 -6.97 7.10
CA ASP A 381 10.22 -7.28 6.80
C ASP A 381 9.99 -8.68 6.21
N ALA A 382 11.05 -9.40 5.84
CA ALA A 382 10.91 -10.71 5.22
C ALA A 382 10.38 -11.75 6.23
N THR A 383 9.41 -12.54 5.80
CA THR A 383 8.85 -13.67 6.56
C THR A 383 9.32 -15.01 6.01
N ILE A 384 9.70 -15.08 4.73
CA ILE A 384 10.12 -16.33 4.06
C ILE A 384 11.39 -16.11 3.24
N ILE A 385 12.34 -17.05 3.35
CA ILE A 385 13.51 -17.16 2.48
C ILE A 385 13.40 -18.44 1.68
N GLU A 386 13.22 -18.32 0.36
CA GLU A 386 12.98 -19.45 -0.55
C GLU A 386 14.24 -20.27 -0.87
N ASP A 387 14.04 -21.37 -1.60
CA ASP A 387 15.09 -22.33 -1.93
C ASP A 387 16.30 -21.62 -2.58
N GLU A 388 17.51 -21.97 -2.12
CA GLU A 388 18.76 -21.49 -2.72
C GLU A 388 18.90 -19.95 -2.80
N ALA A 389 18.08 -19.18 -2.07
CA ALA A 389 17.98 -17.73 -2.21
C ALA A 389 19.33 -16.99 -2.11
N PHE A 390 20.23 -17.45 -1.26
CA PHE A 390 21.58 -16.91 -1.06
C PHE A 390 22.69 -17.94 -1.35
N GLN A 391 22.38 -19.03 -2.05
CA GLN A 391 23.34 -20.10 -2.34
C GLN A 391 24.69 -19.58 -2.88
N GLY A 392 25.78 -19.94 -2.21
CA GLY A 392 27.16 -19.57 -2.54
C GLY A 392 27.52 -18.11 -2.27
N SER A 393 26.62 -17.30 -1.69
CA SER A 393 26.89 -15.89 -1.40
C SER A 393 28.01 -15.73 -0.38
N THR A 394 28.70 -14.60 -0.42
CA THR A 394 29.86 -14.32 0.44
C THR A 394 29.50 -13.52 1.71
N LEU A 395 28.20 -13.38 2.01
CA LEU A 395 27.76 -12.65 3.19
C LEU A 395 28.41 -13.20 4.47
N THR A 396 28.70 -12.29 5.39
CA THR A 396 29.29 -12.57 6.70
C THR A 396 28.23 -12.50 7.80
N GLU A 397 27.21 -11.67 7.63
CA GLU A 397 26.14 -11.49 8.61
C GLU A 397 24.77 -11.36 7.94
N ILE A 398 23.74 -11.95 8.54
CA ILE A 398 22.35 -11.75 8.15
C ILE A 398 21.46 -11.47 9.37
N TYR A 399 20.64 -10.42 9.25
CA TYR A 399 19.65 -10.02 10.24
C TYR A 399 18.26 -10.02 9.60
N ALA A 400 17.40 -10.93 10.02
CA ALA A 400 16.06 -11.10 9.48
C ALA A 400 15.05 -11.45 10.59
N PRO A 401 14.70 -10.49 11.46
CA PRO A 401 14.01 -10.75 12.73
C PRO A 401 12.58 -11.25 12.57
N LYS A 402 11.96 -11.06 11.39
CA LYS A 402 10.60 -11.51 11.09
C LYS A 402 10.53 -12.82 10.30
N VAL A 403 11.66 -13.40 9.91
CA VAL A 403 11.66 -14.64 9.12
C VAL A 403 11.12 -15.79 9.96
N GLU A 404 10.09 -16.44 9.46
CA GLU A 404 9.43 -17.60 10.07
C GLU A 404 9.85 -18.91 9.41
N GLU A 405 10.09 -18.86 8.09
CA GLU A 405 10.40 -20.03 7.27
C GLU A 405 11.65 -19.82 6.38
N ILE A 406 12.59 -20.75 6.45
CA ILE A 406 13.82 -20.81 5.65
C ILE A 406 13.76 -22.11 4.84
N LYS A 407 13.93 -22.05 3.53
CA LYS A 407 13.73 -23.20 2.64
C LYS A 407 15.03 -23.96 2.31
N TYR A 408 14.93 -24.97 1.46
CA TYR A 408 16.00 -25.90 1.14
C TYR A 408 17.22 -25.16 0.55
N TRP A 409 18.42 -25.48 1.05
CA TRP A 409 19.67 -24.87 0.57
C TRP A 409 19.72 -23.32 0.57
N ALA A 410 18.86 -22.64 1.33
CA ALA A 410 18.75 -21.17 1.27
C ALA A 410 20.10 -20.44 1.40
N PHE A 411 21.02 -20.95 2.22
CA PHE A 411 22.38 -20.43 2.45
C PHE A 411 23.47 -21.47 2.13
N TYR A 412 23.19 -22.49 1.31
CA TYR A 412 24.18 -23.52 0.96
C TYR A 412 25.48 -22.90 0.43
N LEU A 413 26.63 -23.33 0.96
CA LEU A 413 27.97 -22.83 0.64
C LEU A 413 28.17 -21.32 0.85
N CYS A 414 27.47 -20.70 1.79
CA CYS A 414 27.83 -19.36 2.27
C CYS A 414 29.05 -19.44 3.20
N THR A 415 30.23 -19.72 2.64
CA THR A 415 31.42 -20.13 3.42
C THR A 415 31.94 -19.08 4.39
N ASN A 416 31.57 -17.81 4.22
CA ASN A 416 31.99 -16.69 5.06
C ASN A 416 30.93 -16.29 6.11
N LEU A 417 29.75 -16.92 6.11
CA LEU A 417 28.64 -16.56 6.97
C LEU A 417 28.98 -16.89 8.43
N ARG A 418 29.06 -15.86 9.27
CA ARG A 418 29.46 -15.93 10.69
C ARG A 418 28.28 -15.72 11.62
N HIS A 419 27.40 -14.78 11.29
CA HIS A 419 26.31 -14.36 12.15
C HIS A 419 24.96 -14.50 11.46
N VAL A 420 24.04 -15.21 12.10
CA VAL A 420 22.65 -15.39 11.67
C VAL A 420 21.75 -14.98 12.82
N ASP A 421 20.94 -13.94 12.62
CA ASP A 421 19.89 -13.54 13.55
C ASP A 421 18.51 -13.60 12.88
N MET A 422 17.77 -14.67 13.18
CA MET A 422 16.41 -14.93 12.68
C MET A 422 15.54 -15.43 13.83
N GLN A 423 15.38 -14.60 14.85
CA GLN A 423 14.72 -14.95 16.12
C GLN A 423 13.29 -15.52 16.02
N LYS A 424 12.60 -15.36 14.89
CA LYS A 424 11.27 -15.95 14.65
C LYS A 424 11.27 -17.22 13.79
N ALA A 425 12.43 -17.63 13.28
CA ALA A 425 12.51 -18.79 12.40
C ALA A 425 12.12 -20.04 13.18
N SER A 426 11.09 -20.74 12.69
CA SER A 426 10.52 -21.94 13.32
C SER A 426 10.52 -23.14 12.37
N ARG A 427 10.55 -22.89 11.06
CA ARG A 427 10.56 -23.92 10.01
C ARG A 427 11.80 -23.75 9.14
N ILE A 428 12.67 -24.76 9.09
CA ILE A 428 13.94 -24.69 8.35
C ILE A 428 14.07 -25.94 7.46
N GLY A 429 14.21 -25.73 6.16
CA GLY A 429 14.41 -26.79 5.17
C GLY A 429 15.75 -27.51 5.34
N SER A 430 15.85 -28.73 4.80
CA SER A 430 17.10 -29.49 4.86
C SER A 430 18.25 -28.74 4.21
N ARG A 431 19.46 -28.94 4.76
CA ARG A 431 20.72 -28.36 4.25
C ARG A 431 20.72 -26.83 4.09
N ALA A 432 19.82 -26.12 4.78
CA ALA A 432 19.67 -24.66 4.64
C ALA A 432 21.00 -23.91 4.83
N PHE A 433 21.89 -24.36 5.72
CA PHE A 433 23.21 -23.77 5.97
C PHE A 433 24.36 -24.72 5.65
N GLU A 434 24.14 -25.74 4.80
CA GLU A 434 25.18 -26.73 4.50
C GLU A 434 26.45 -26.07 3.94
N GLY A 435 27.61 -26.41 4.49
CA GLY A 435 28.92 -25.86 4.08
C GLY A 435 29.20 -24.41 4.50
N CYS A 436 28.49 -23.87 5.50
CA CYS A 436 28.79 -22.57 6.10
C CYS A 436 29.88 -22.70 7.18
N TYR A 437 31.14 -22.83 6.75
CA TYR A 437 32.27 -23.16 7.64
C TYR A 437 32.62 -22.11 8.70
N ASP A 438 32.37 -20.83 8.42
CA ASP A 438 32.71 -19.70 9.31
C ASP A 438 31.63 -19.40 10.37
N LEU A 439 30.54 -20.19 10.44
CA LEU A 439 29.46 -19.93 11.39
C LEU A 439 30.00 -19.81 12.82
N ASN A 440 29.56 -18.76 13.52
CA ASN A 440 29.98 -18.49 14.89
C ASN A 440 28.81 -18.19 15.82
N ARG A 441 27.78 -17.49 15.34
CA ARG A 441 26.61 -17.13 16.15
C ARG A 441 25.34 -17.31 15.34
N VAL A 442 24.44 -18.16 15.82
CA VAL A 442 23.17 -18.43 15.17
C VAL A 442 22.05 -18.24 16.18
N ARG A 443 21.01 -17.49 15.80
CA ARG A 443 19.80 -17.30 16.61
C ARG A 443 18.57 -17.67 15.79
N PHE A 444 17.78 -18.60 16.33
CA PHE A 444 16.48 -18.99 15.82
C PHE A 444 15.40 -18.85 16.88
N GLY A 445 14.14 -19.00 16.46
CA GLY A 445 12.99 -19.07 17.36
C GLY A 445 12.81 -20.45 17.97
N ALA A 446 11.56 -20.78 18.31
CA ALA A 446 11.19 -22.14 18.70
C ALA A 446 11.00 -22.99 17.43
N LEU A 447 11.95 -23.88 17.15
CA LEU A 447 11.90 -24.74 15.97
C LEU A 447 10.79 -25.78 16.11
N SER A 448 9.94 -25.84 15.09
CA SER A 448 8.78 -26.75 15.01
C SER A 448 8.85 -27.73 13.84
N SER A 449 9.71 -27.48 12.85
CA SER A 449 10.00 -28.43 11.76
C SER A 449 11.37 -28.10 11.18
N VAL A 450 12.26 -29.09 11.17
CA VAL A 450 13.61 -28.96 10.59
C VAL A 450 13.90 -30.13 9.67
N GLY A 451 14.08 -29.86 8.38
CA GLY A 451 14.27 -30.88 7.36
C GLY A 451 15.61 -31.60 7.47
N VAL A 452 15.61 -32.87 7.06
CA VAL A 452 16.76 -33.77 6.99
C VAL A 452 16.68 -34.57 5.68
N ALA A 453 17.79 -34.66 4.95
CA ALA A 453 17.81 -35.25 3.61
C ALA A 453 17.84 -36.79 3.61
N TYR A 454 18.44 -37.40 4.64
CA TYR A 454 18.65 -38.85 4.69
C TYR A 454 18.21 -39.45 6.03
N ASP A 455 18.02 -40.77 6.02
CA ASP A 455 17.42 -41.57 7.10
C ASP A 455 18.34 -41.80 8.30
N ASP A 456 19.64 -41.68 8.07
CA ASP A 456 20.70 -41.74 9.07
C ASP A 456 20.93 -40.41 9.81
N GLY A 457 20.13 -39.38 9.52
CA GLY A 457 20.26 -38.05 10.11
C GLY A 457 21.20 -37.10 9.34
N THR A 458 21.87 -37.56 8.29
CA THR A 458 22.76 -36.72 7.47
C THR A 458 21.98 -35.78 6.53
N GLY A 459 22.61 -34.69 6.10
CA GLY A 459 21.93 -33.64 5.33
C GLY A 459 20.88 -32.86 6.12
N CYS A 460 21.09 -32.65 7.43
CA CYS A 460 20.33 -31.70 8.24
C CYS A 460 20.84 -30.26 7.99
N ILE A 461 20.42 -29.28 8.80
CA ILE A 461 20.61 -27.85 8.51
C ILE A 461 22.06 -27.35 8.52
N PHE A 462 22.92 -27.96 9.34
CA PHE A 462 24.33 -27.59 9.50
C PHE A 462 25.28 -28.63 8.90
N ASP A 463 24.84 -29.37 7.90
CA ASP A 463 25.68 -30.39 7.26
C ASP A 463 26.98 -29.75 6.73
N ASN A 464 28.11 -30.43 6.88
CA ASN A 464 29.44 -29.87 6.57
C ASN A 464 29.75 -28.50 7.24
N CYS A 465 29.17 -28.19 8.40
CA CYS A 465 29.57 -27.03 9.22
C CYS A 465 30.40 -27.45 10.44
N ILE A 466 31.17 -26.52 11.00
CA ILE A 466 31.92 -26.73 12.25
C ILE A 466 31.07 -26.21 13.42
N THR A 467 30.06 -26.97 13.85
CA THR A 467 29.10 -26.50 14.86
C THR A 467 29.72 -26.34 16.25
N GLU A 468 30.83 -27.00 16.54
CA GLU A 468 31.50 -26.97 17.85
C GLU A 468 32.06 -25.59 18.22
N VAL A 469 32.18 -24.68 17.25
CA VAL A 469 32.56 -23.27 17.46
C VAL A 469 31.38 -22.30 17.43
N VAL A 470 30.17 -22.80 17.21
CA VAL A 470 28.94 -22.01 17.08
C VAL A 470 28.26 -21.82 18.43
N ASP A 471 27.97 -20.56 18.77
CA ASP A 471 27.02 -20.19 19.81
C ASP A 471 25.61 -20.19 19.22
N LEU A 472 24.80 -21.18 19.60
CA LEU A 472 23.40 -21.31 19.17
C LEU A 472 22.48 -20.66 20.21
N THR A 473 21.59 -19.78 19.78
CA THR A 473 20.54 -19.18 20.61
C THR A 473 19.19 -19.68 20.15
N LEU A 474 18.38 -20.19 21.07
CA LEU A 474 17.04 -20.72 20.83
C LEU A 474 16.03 -20.06 21.76
N SER A 475 14.76 -20.06 21.35
CA SER A 475 13.66 -19.54 22.17
C SER A 475 13.54 -20.29 23.51
N SER A 476 13.18 -19.58 24.58
CA SER A 476 12.80 -20.17 25.88
C SER A 476 11.68 -21.22 25.77
N ARG A 477 10.92 -21.21 24.67
CA ARG A 477 9.85 -22.16 24.34
C ARG A 477 10.30 -23.39 23.56
N GLN A 478 11.61 -23.54 23.27
CA GLN A 478 12.12 -24.67 22.51
C GLN A 478 11.74 -26.00 23.18
N SER A 479 11.10 -26.87 22.40
CA SER A 479 10.76 -28.23 22.81
C SER A 479 11.90 -29.18 22.50
N MET A 480 11.95 -30.32 23.19
CA MET A 480 12.74 -31.46 22.71
C MET A 480 12.33 -31.81 21.28
N MET A 481 13.28 -32.25 20.48
CA MET A 481 13.06 -32.58 19.08
C MET A 481 13.29 -34.08 18.87
N GLU A 482 12.45 -34.72 18.08
CA GLU A 482 12.65 -36.10 17.63
C GLU A 482 12.62 -36.18 16.11
N LEU A 483 13.45 -37.05 15.55
CA LEU A 483 13.51 -37.29 14.11
C LEU A 483 12.36 -38.21 13.71
N ARG A 484 11.52 -37.77 12.77
CA ARG A 484 10.41 -38.54 12.21
C ARG A 484 10.55 -38.71 10.69
N TYR A 485 9.98 -39.80 10.22
CA TYR A 485 9.79 -40.09 8.79
C TYR A 485 8.53 -39.40 8.27
N THR A 486 8.60 -38.74 7.11
CA THR A 486 7.44 -38.14 6.42
C THR A 486 7.02 -39.00 5.22
N GLU A 487 5.75 -38.86 4.78
CA GLU A 487 5.18 -39.64 3.67
C GLU A 487 5.90 -39.43 2.32
N GLU A 488 6.71 -38.38 2.18
CA GLU A 488 7.47 -38.05 0.95
C GLU A 488 8.89 -38.63 0.92
N ALA A 489 9.20 -39.61 1.77
CA ALA A 489 10.55 -40.18 1.93
C ALA A 489 11.61 -39.13 2.34
N THR A 490 11.17 -38.08 3.03
CA THR A 490 12.03 -37.09 3.68
C THR A 490 11.95 -37.23 5.19
N TYR A 491 12.95 -36.73 5.90
CA TYR A 491 13.04 -36.82 7.35
C TYR A 491 12.92 -35.42 7.94
N GLU A 492 12.31 -35.30 9.11
CA GLU A 492 12.22 -34.02 9.81
C GLU A 492 12.35 -34.18 11.31
N TRP A 493 13.09 -33.25 11.94
CA TRP A 493 13.02 -33.06 13.36
C TRP A 493 11.76 -32.25 13.70
N VAL A 494 10.95 -32.79 14.59
CA VAL A 494 9.70 -32.17 15.06
C VAL A 494 9.63 -32.20 16.59
N PRO A 495 8.79 -31.34 17.21
CA PRO A 495 8.60 -31.36 18.64
C PRO A 495 8.15 -32.73 19.17
N ALA A 496 8.93 -33.28 20.10
CA ALA A 496 8.62 -34.51 20.85
C ALA A 496 7.73 -34.23 22.08
N GLY A 497 7.45 -32.95 22.35
CA GLY A 497 6.83 -32.49 23.60
C GLY A 497 7.84 -32.32 24.73
N GLY A 498 7.46 -31.58 25.77
CA GLY A 498 8.36 -31.24 26.88
C GLY A 498 9.41 -30.19 26.51
N SER A 499 10.00 -29.54 27.52
CA SER A 499 11.02 -28.50 27.31
C SER A 499 12.37 -29.12 26.95
N TYR A 500 13.10 -28.50 26.02
CA TYR A 500 14.50 -28.82 25.76
C TYR A 500 15.43 -28.36 26.90
N TRP A 501 15.05 -27.31 27.62
CA TRP A 501 15.90 -26.70 28.65
C TRP A 501 15.98 -27.60 29.88
N GLY A 502 17.21 -27.85 30.35
CA GLY A 502 17.49 -28.75 31.48
C GLY A 502 17.50 -30.24 31.11
N THR A 503 17.56 -30.57 29.82
CA THR A 503 17.78 -31.95 29.35
C THR A 503 19.27 -32.29 29.31
N GLU A 504 19.60 -33.58 29.24
CA GLU A 504 20.98 -34.04 29.06
C GLU A 504 21.59 -33.51 27.74
N ASP A 505 20.78 -33.43 26.67
CA ASP A 505 21.21 -32.82 25.40
C ASP A 505 21.61 -31.36 25.60
N TYR A 506 20.83 -30.57 26.36
CA TYR A 506 21.20 -29.19 26.69
C TYR A 506 22.51 -29.11 27.48
N ASP A 507 22.69 -29.93 28.51
CA ASP A 507 23.90 -29.97 29.33
C ASP A 507 25.14 -30.37 28.51
N ASN A 508 24.96 -31.27 27.54
CA ASN A 508 25.98 -31.70 26.59
C ASN A 508 26.15 -30.77 25.39
N LYS A 509 25.36 -29.68 25.32
CA LYS A 509 25.35 -28.70 24.22
C LYS A 509 25.00 -29.33 22.87
N GLN A 510 24.13 -30.31 22.90
CA GLN A 510 23.66 -31.07 21.74
C GLN A 510 22.28 -30.62 21.31
N PHE A 511 22.08 -30.45 20.01
CA PHE A 511 20.76 -30.14 19.43
C PHE A 511 20.71 -30.60 17.97
N LEU A 512 19.62 -31.28 17.58
CA LEU A 512 19.41 -31.86 16.24
C LEU A 512 20.55 -32.80 15.77
N GLY A 513 21.23 -33.46 16.72
CA GLY A 513 22.38 -34.33 16.45
C GLY A 513 23.74 -33.62 16.32
N TYR A 514 23.80 -32.29 16.48
CA TYR A 514 25.03 -31.51 16.44
C TYR A 514 25.50 -31.11 17.84
N THR A 515 26.81 -30.96 18.03
CA THR A 515 27.40 -30.40 19.25
C THR A 515 27.80 -28.94 19.00
N PHE A 516 27.44 -28.05 19.93
CA PHE A 516 27.67 -26.61 19.84
C PHE A 516 28.70 -26.11 20.89
N ASN A 517 29.28 -24.93 20.66
CA ASN A 517 30.14 -24.29 21.66
C ASN A 517 29.35 -23.94 22.92
N LYS A 518 28.18 -23.33 22.70
CA LYS A 518 27.18 -22.95 23.71
C LYS A 518 25.79 -23.00 23.10
N ILE A 519 24.82 -23.34 23.94
CA ILE A 519 23.39 -23.17 23.62
C ILE A 519 22.79 -22.20 24.65
N ILE A 520 22.21 -21.13 24.13
CA ILE A 520 21.75 -19.97 24.90
C ILE A 520 20.23 -19.91 24.83
N CYS A 521 19.59 -19.81 25.99
CA CYS A 521 18.15 -19.57 26.11
C CYS A 521 17.88 -18.06 26.06
N ALA A 522 17.02 -17.62 25.14
CA ALA A 522 16.57 -16.23 25.03
C ALA A 522 15.10 -16.19 24.63
N ASP A 523 14.39 -15.12 24.99
CA ASP A 523 13.02 -14.89 24.50
C ASP A 523 13.05 -14.38 23.04
N ASP A 524 12.00 -14.75 22.29
CA ASP A 524 11.81 -14.46 20.86
C ASP A 524 11.06 -13.16 20.56
#